data_AF-E0QRX1-F1
#
_entry.id   AF-E0QRX1-F1
#
_cell.length_a   1.000
_cell.length_b   1.000
_cell.length_c   1.000
_cell.angle_alpha   90.00
_cell.angle_beta   90.00
_cell.angle_gamma   90.00
#
_symmetry.space_group_name_H-M   'P 1'
#
loop_
_entity.id
_entity.type
_entity.pdbx_description
1 polymer ?
#
loop_
_entity_poly.entity_id
_entity_poly.type
_entity_poly.pdbx_seq_one_letter_code
_entity_poly.pdbx_strand_id
1 'polypeptide(L)'
;MTDKMVLATQKWLNRTYKNRTGFGSVAEDGRTGWNTINALIRALQIELGITATANNFGPGTISRFKVAWPNGIKQQNDSAKDTSNVFGIIQGALWCKGYSTGAGDITTHFYGGTGKAIRQLKDDMGIGGDSTVTLDVMRALLSMQQFVLLHSYGGVVAVRQAQQRINQQFRSYTGIIPTDGLYGREMNKALIQVLQAIEGFSPAEATGNFGSGTKSRLKTVTPSNASALPKWAWLAQVALVCNRIASEVYSVASPALETFVPEFQEKYQLPRSGVVDSTTWMSLLTSKGDPSRPCKACDTRFEITSERLQILKNDGYEIVGRYLSEPNQESKLPENYFKAIRPGELERIIKGGMKFFPIFQEYSTKLEHFTRENGARHGNQARQAAQRLGIPGTYIYFAVDFDATDPQVTSHILPYFQGVRGSLGGGYKVGIYASRNICSRIIGAGYAGSAFVSDMSTGFSGNLGFPIPREWNYDQFTEISNYKGHGFDLDRVAYSGRTVPVDRVAPSTAGGTTVDTRIEYKKLPPIDLIWHLEKRFEELRAGNKVGKDYIPSPPGGGRWVDVATWRCVLNYLAKAYLRCEMVNGGGKLSIWGCCKFGERPCRFEDYFSVRPLYRSVAAVYD
;
A
#
# COMPACT_ATOMS: atom_id res chain seq x y z
N MET A 1 -13.69 2.48 -28.21
CA MET A 1 -14.50 2.02 -29.37
C MET A 1 -15.96 2.12 -28.98
N THR A 2 -16.82 2.61 -29.87
CA THR A 2 -18.27 2.76 -29.62
C THR A 2 -18.97 1.43 -29.92
N ASP A 3 -19.66 0.86 -28.94
CA ASP A 3 -20.50 -0.31 -29.13
C ASP A 3 -21.88 0.15 -29.64
N LYS A 4 -22.29 -0.35 -30.82
CA LYS A 4 -23.54 0.05 -31.47
C LYS A 4 -24.78 -0.37 -30.68
N MET A 5 -24.73 -1.51 -29.99
CA MET A 5 -25.86 -2.04 -29.22
C MET A 5 -26.00 -1.32 -27.88
N VAL A 6 -24.88 -0.95 -27.26
CA VAL A 6 -24.89 -0.06 -26.09
C VAL A 6 -25.40 1.32 -26.48
N LEU A 7 -25.00 1.86 -27.63
CA LEU A 7 -25.51 3.13 -28.13
C LEU A 7 -27.03 3.09 -28.39
N ALA A 8 -27.53 2.00 -28.99
CA ALA A 8 -28.96 1.77 -29.18
C ALA A 8 -29.71 1.75 -27.84
N THR A 9 -29.13 1.09 -26.83
CA THR A 9 -29.67 1.10 -25.46
C THR A 9 -29.76 2.51 -24.88
N GLN A 10 -28.69 3.29 -24.96
CA GLN A 10 -28.63 4.65 -24.42
C GLN A 10 -29.66 5.56 -25.09
N LYS A 11 -29.78 5.47 -26.43
CA LYS A 11 -30.78 6.19 -27.23
C LYS A 11 -32.20 5.80 -26.84
N TRP A 12 -32.48 4.51 -26.73
CA TRP A 12 -33.79 4.01 -26.31
C TRP A 12 -34.15 4.48 -24.90
N LEU A 13 -33.20 4.44 -23.97
CA LEU A 13 -33.38 4.93 -22.61
C LEU A 13 -33.75 6.42 -22.57
N ASN A 14 -33.00 7.28 -23.27
CA ASN A 14 -33.30 8.70 -23.33
C ASN A 14 -34.65 8.96 -24.01
N ARG A 15 -34.94 8.30 -25.14
CA ARG A 15 -36.21 8.45 -25.85
C ARG A 15 -37.41 8.06 -24.98
N THR A 16 -37.28 6.98 -24.21
CA THR A 16 -38.39 6.41 -23.43
C THR A 16 -38.58 7.09 -22.07
N TYR A 17 -37.48 7.48 -21.40
CA TYR A 17 -37.52 7.89 -20.00
C TYR A 17 -37.08 9.32 -19.70
N LYS A 18 -36.47 10.08 -20.62
CA LYS A 18 -35.95 11.43 -20.33
C LYS A 18 -36.98 12.38 -19.72
N ASN A 19 -38.25 12.24 -20.11
CA ASN A 19 -39.36 13.06 -19.60
C ASN A 19 -40.08 12.43 -18.39
N ARG A 20 -39.59 11.32 -17.84
CA ARG A 20 -40.16 10.63 -16.68
C ARG A 20 -39.45 11.09 -15.42
N THR A 21 -40.22 11.51 -14.42
CA THR A 21 -39.69 11.94 -13.11
C THR A 21 -38.78 10.85 -12.51
N GLY A 22 -37.61 11.26 -12.03
CA GLY A 22 -36.59 10.38 -11.45
C GLY A 22 -35.51 9.91 -12.44
N PHE A 23 -35.81 9.78 -13.73
CA PHE A 23 -34.85 9.17 -14.66
C PHE A 23 -33.59 10.04 -14.92
N GLY A 24 -33.78 11.32 -15.28
CA GLY A 24 -32.70 12.18 -15.75
C GLY A 24 -32.30 11.89 -17.21
N SER A 25 -31.01 11.60 -17.46
CA SER A 25 -30.51 11.24 -18.79
C SER A 25 -29.30 10.31 -18.72
N VAL A 26 -28.88 9.79 -19.87
CA VAL A 26 -27.63 9.03 -20.07
C VAL A 26 -26.90 9.56 -21.31
N ALA A 27 -25.57 9.59 -21.26
CA ALA A 27 -24.76 9.94 -22.44
C ALA A 27 -24.91 8.87 -23.53
N GLU A 28 -25.03 9.29 -24.79
CA GLU A 28 -25.16 8.42 -25.96
C GLU A 28 -23.80 8.23 -26.65
N ASP A 29 -22.85 7.65 -25.94
CA ASP A 29 -21.45 7.49 -26.38
C ASP A 29 -21.09 6.06 -26.82
N GLY A 30 -22.05 5.13 -26.70
CA GLY A 30 -21.89 3.70 -26.92
C GLY A 30 -20.85 3.05 -26.01
N ARG A 31 -20.55 3.65 -24.86
CA ARG A 31 -19.66 3.09 -23.84
C ARG A 31 -20.49 2.46 -22.73
N THR A 32 -20.24 1.18 -22.45
CA THR A 32 -20.77 0.55 -21.25
C THR A 32 -20.12 1.18 -20.00
N GLY A 33 -20.75 1.03 -18.85
CA GLY A 33 -20.27 1.57 -17.58
C GLY A 33 -21.38 1.99 -16.63
N TRP A 34 -20.99 2.56 -15.49
CA TRP A 34 -21.92 2.96 -14.43
C TRP A 34 -23.02 3.89 -14.93
N ASN A 35 -22.73 4.82 -15.84
CA ASN A 35 -23.75 5.74 -16.36
C ASN A 35 -24.90 4.98 -17.05
N THR A 36 -24.57 4.03 -17.91
CA THR A 36 -25.57 3.22 -18.63
C THR A 36 -26.29 2.24 -17.70
N ILE A 37 -25.56 1.57 -16.79
CA ILE A 37 -26.16 0.66 -15.80
C ILE A 37 -27.08 1.41 -14.84
N ASN A 38 -26.70 2.58 -14.35
CA ASN A 38 -27.53 3.42 -13.48
C ASN A 38 -28.80 3.91 -14.20
N ALA A 39 -28.70 4.23 -15.49
CA ALA A 39 -29.87 4.55 -16.30
C ALA A 39 -30.82 3.35 -16.42
N LEU A 40 -30.32 2.15 -16.68
CA LEU A 40 -31.13 0.91 -16.69
C LEU A 40 -31.78 0.61 -15.32
N ILE A 41 -31.06 0.85 -14.22
CA ILE A 41 -31.61 0.71 -12.85
C ILE A 41 -32.77 1.69 -12.63
N ARG A 42 -32.58 2.98 -12.95
CA ARG A 42 -33.63 4.00 -12.80
C ARG A 42 -34.84 3.70 -13.68
N ALA A 43 -34.61 3.24 -14.91
CA ALA A 43 -35.67 2.77 -15.80
C ALA A 43 -36.48 1.64 -15.15
N LEU A 44 -35.83 0.60 -14.59
CA LEU A 44 -36.52 -0.49 -13.91
C LEU A 44 -37.32 0.02 -12.70
N GLN A 45 -36.73 0.94 -11.92
CA GLN A 45 -37.40 1.53 -10.77
C GLN A 45 -38.69 2.28 -11.18
N ILE A 46 -38.66 3.00 -12.30
CA ILE A 46 -39.85 3.67 -12.85
C ILE A 46 -40.91 2.65 -13.27
N GLU A 47 -40.52 1.56 -13.94
CA GLU A 47 -41.45 0.47 -14.30
C GLU A 47 -42.05 -0.22 -13.07
N LEU A 48 -41.35 -0.19 -11.92
CA LEU A 48 -41.84 -0.68 -10.63
C LEU A 48 -42.68 0.37 -9.85
N GLY A 49 -42.95 1.53 -10.45
CA GLY A 49 -43.71 2.63 -9.84
C GLY A 49 -42.95 3.41 -8.77
N ILE A 50 -41.60 3.37 -8.77
CA ILE A 50 -40.76 4.18 -7.88
C ILE A 50 -40.50 5.53 -8.56
N THR A 51 -40.94 6.63 -7.95
CA THR A 51 -40.79 8.00 -8.49
C THR A 51 -39.51 8.69 -8.03
N ALA A 52 -39.08 8.45 -6.79
CA ALA A 52 -37.77 8.88 -6.27
C ALA A 52 -36.73 7.78 -6.52
N THR A 53 -36.26 7.68 -7.76
CA THR A 53 -35.28 6.67 -8.17
C THR A 53 -33.88 6.94 -7.62
N ALA A 54 -33.05 5.91 -7.56
CA ALA A 54 -31.66 5.97 -7.12
C ALA A 54 -30.74 5.10 -7.98
N ASN A 55 -29.44 5.42 -8.00
CA ASN A 55 -28.41 4.70 -8.75
C ASN A 55 -27.97 3.38 -8.06
N ASN A 56 -28.93 2.61 -7.54
CA ASN A 56 -28.68 1.33 -6.89
C ASN A 56 -29.92 0.41 -6.91
N PHE A 57 -29.69 -0.89 -6.96
CA PHE A 57 -30.74 -1.90 -6.81
C PHE A 57 -30.98 -2.18 -5.31
N GLY A 58 -31.71 -1.28 -4.64
CA GLY A 58 -31.91 -1.29 -3.19
C GLY A 58 -33.11 -2.12 -2.69
N PRO A 59 -33.37 -2.13 -1.36
CA PRO A 59 -34.46 -2.88 -0.74
C PRO A 59 -35.85 -2.58 -1.33
N GLY A 60 -36.13 -1.32 -1.68
CA GLY A 60 -37.39 -0.92 -2.31
C GLY A 60 -37.58 -1.55 -3.70
N THR A 61 -36.53 -1.57 -4.52
CA THR A 61 -36.52 -2.25 -5.83
C THR A 61 -36.72 -3.75 -5.67
N ILE A 62 -36.04 -4.37 -4.70
CA ILE A 62 -36.16 -5.80 -4.40
C ILE A 62 -37.60 -6.18 -4.02
N SER A 63 -38.20 -5.44 -3.08
CA SER A 63 -39.56 -5.71 -2.61
C SER A 63 -40.57 -5.63 -3.76
N ARG A 64 -40.52 -4.56 -4.56
CA ARG A 64 -41.45 -4.35 -5.68
C ARG A 64 -41.23 -5.35 -6.82
N PHE A 65 -39.99 -5.72 -7.12
CA PHE A 65 -39.70 -6.77 -8.11
C PHE A 65 -40.31 -8.11 -7.69
N LYS A 66 -40.20 -8.49 -6.42
CA LYS A 66 -40.79 -9.75 -5.91
C LYS A 66 -42.32 -9.76 -6.00
N VAL A 67 -42.96 -8.60 -5.80
CA VAL A 67 -44.42 -8.46 -5.96
C VAL A 67 -44.84 -8.53 -7.42
N ALA A 68 -44.14 -7.81 -8.31
CA ALA A 68 -44.47 -7.76 -9.73
C ALA A 68 -44.19 -9.09 -10.45
N TRP A 69 -43.09 -9.76 -10.10
CA TRP A 69 -42.64 -11.00 -10.73
C TRP A 69 -42.19 -12.05 -9.71
N PRO A 70 -43.13 -12.62 -8.93
CA PRO A 70 -42.81 -13.58 -7.85
C PRO A 70 -42.05 -14.82 -8.36
N ASN A 71 -42.31 -15.22 -9.61
CA ASN A 71 -41.66 -16.37 -10.26
C ASN A 71 -40.63 -15.95 -11.33
N GLY A 72 -40.16 -14.71 -11.27
CA GLY A 72 -39.28 -14.11 -12.27
C GLY A 72 -39.99 -13.75 -13.57
N ILE A 73 -39.27 -13.04 -14.43
CA ILE A 73 -39.76 -12.59 -15.74
C ILE A 73 -39.54 -13.71 -16.75
N LYS A 74 -40.62 -14.10 -17.45
CA LYS A 74 -40.61 -15.24 -18.38
C LYS A 74 -40.43 -14.78 -19.82
N GLN A 75 -39.77 -15.63 -20.61
CA GLN A 75 -39.70 -15.47 -22.06
C GLN A 75 -41.11 -15.54 -22.66
N GLN A 76 -41.38 -14.66 -23.62
CA GLN A 76 -42.62 -14.68 -24.38
C GLN A 76 -42.57 -15.77 -25.45
N ASN A 77 -43.75 -16.19 -25.93
CA ASN A 77 -43.85 -16.87 -27.21
C ASN A 77 -43.45 -15.89 -28.33
N ASP A 78 -42.75 -16.38 -29.35
CA ASP A 78 -42.26 -15.53 -30.45
C ASP A 78 -43.38 -14.89 -31.29
N SER A 79 -44.62 -15.40 -31.17
CA SER A 79 -45.82 -14.83 -31.79
C SER A 79 -46.51 -13.74 -30.96
N ALA A 80 -46.12 -13.55 -29.68
CA ALA A 80 -46.75 -12.58 -28.79
C ALA A 80 -46.58 -11.15 -29.31
N LYS A 81 -47.58 -10.29 -29.12
CA LYS A 81 -47.60 -8.91 -29.65
C LYS A 81 -47.44 -7.85 -28.57
N ASP A 82 -47.71 -8.23 -27.33
CA ASP A 82 -47.53 -7.44 -26.13
C ASP A 82 -46.05 -7.05 -25.95
N THR A 83 -45.85 -5.76 -25.72
CA THR A 83 -44.54 -5.13 -25.47
C THR A 83 -44.41 -4.77 -24.01
N SER A 84 -43.20 -4.85 -23.47
CA SER A 84 -42.90 -4.30 -22.14
C SER A 84 -41.52 -3.65 -22.13
N ASN A 85 -41.44 -2.45 -21.56
CA ASN A 85 -40.17 -1.75 -21.40
C ASN A 85 -39.18 -2.56 -20.55
N VAL A 86 -39.66 -3.40 -19.62
CA VAL A 86 -38.81 -4.27 -18.80
C VAL A 86 -38.04 -5.27 -19.68
N PHE A 87 -38.63 -5.76 -20.77
CA PHE A 87 -37.91 -6.59 -21.73
C PHE A 87 -36.82 -5.78 -22.45
N GLY A 88 -37.09 -4.51 -22.76
CA GLY A 88 -36.07 -3.59 -23.29
C GLY A 88 -34.93 -3.34 -22.31
N ILE A 89 -35.21 -3.21 -21.01
CA ILE A 89 -34.19 -3.10 -19.97
C ILE A 89 -33.32 -4.37 -19.93
N ILE A 90 -33.93 -5.56 -20.01
CA ILE A 90 -33.20 -6.83 -20.05
C ILE A 90 -32.29 -6.89 -21.29
N GLN A 91 -32.81 -6.54 -22.47
CA GLN A 91 -32.02 -6.50 -23.71
C GLN A 91 -30.84 -5.54 -23.60
N GLY A 92 -31.07 -4.32 -23.12
CA GLY A 92 -30.04 -3.33 -22.93
C GLY A 92 -28.96 -3.77 -21.93
N ALA A 93 -29.36 -4.40 -20.82
CA ALA A 93 -28.44 -4.93 -19.83
C ALA A 93 -27.59 -6.09 -20.37
N LEU A 94 -28.19 -6.99 -21.16
CA LEU A 94 -27.48 -8.08 -21.84
C LEU A 94 -26.39 -7.54 -22.78
N TRP A 95 -26.72 -6.54 -23.60
CA TRP A 95 -25.75 -5.88 -24.47
C TRP A 95 -24.65 -5.17 -23.71
N CYS A 96 -24.96 -4.50 -22.59
CA CYS A 96 -23.95 -3.90 -21.72
C CYS A 96 -22.96 -4.93 -21.13
N LYS A 97 -23.36 -6.21 -21.07
CA LYS A 97 -22.53 -7.35 -20.65
C LYS A 97 -21.94 -8.17 -21.81
N GLY A 98 -22.20 -7.78 -23.05
CA GLY A 98 -21.67 -8.46 -24.24
C GLY A 98 -22.48 -9.68 -24.71
N TYR A 99 -23.71 -9.88 -24.22
CA TYR A 99 -24.57 -10.98 -24.67
C TYR A 99 -25.50 -10.53 -25.78
N SER A 100 -25.38 -11.14 -26.97
CA SER A 100 -26.23 -10.81 -28.12
C SER A 100 -27.64 -11.36 -27.94
N THR A 101 -28.63 -10.49 -28.16
CA THR A 101 -30.07 -10.83 -28.19
C THR A 101 -30.56 -11.20 -29.58
N GLY A 102 -29.71 -11.08 -30.62
CA GLY A 102 -30.08 -11.26 -32.02
C GLY A 102 -30.88 -10.11 -32.65
N ALA A 103 -31.27 -9.08 -31.88
CA ALA A 103 -31.96 -7.90 -32.38
C ALA A 103 -31.00 -6.78 -32.78
N GLY A 104 -31.43 -5.91 -33.71
CA GLY A 104 -30.66 -4.74 -34.16
C GLY A 104 -30.95 -3.43 -33.40
N ASP A 105 -32.01 -3.40 -32.60
CA ASP A 105 -32.40 -2.29 -31.71
C ASP A 105 -33.25 -2.86 -30.54
N ILE A 106 -33.51 -2.05 -29.51
CA ILE A 106 -34.36 -2.44 -28.37
C ILE A 106 -35.79 -2.67 -28.86
N THR A 107 -36.19 -3.94 -28.88
CA THR A 107 -37.51 -4.37 -29.38
C THR A 107 -38.62 -4.30 -28.34
N THR A 108 -38.26 -4.24 -27.04
CA THR A 108 -39.21 -4.40 -25.93
C THR A 108 -39.99 -5.72 -25.94
N HIS A 109 -39.42 -6.76 -26.56
CA HIS A 109 -39.92 -8.13 -26.57
C HIS A 109 -38.91 -9.11 -25.97
N PHE A 110 -39.41 -10.12 -25.29
CA PHE A 110 -38.59 -11.20 -24.71
C PHE A 110 -38.74 -12.50 -25.52
N TYR A 111 -38.33 -12.46 -26.78
CA TYR A 111 -38.36 -13.62 -27.69
C TYR A 111 -37.15 -14.55 -27.54
N GLY A 112 -37.10 -15.60 -28.36
CA GLY A 112 -36.07 -16.64 -28.35
C GLY A 112 -34.62 -16.15 -28.36
N GLY A 113 -34.32 -15.04 -29.05
CA GLY A 113 -32.98 -14.43 -29.07
C GLY A 113 -32.54 -13.89 -27.69
N THR A 114 -33.38 -13.07 -27.05
CA THR A 114 -33.18 -12.63 -25.66
C THR A 114 -33.17 -13.83 -24.70
N GLY A 115 -34.02 -14.83 -24.92
CA GLY A 115 -34.05 -16.08 -24.16
C GLY A 115 -32.72 -16.84 -24.20
N LYS A 116 -32.14 -16.97 -25.40
CA LYS A 116 -30.83 -17.61 -25.61
C LYS A 116 -29.73 -16.84 -24.86
N ALA A 117 -29.74 -15.52 -24.94
CA ALA A 117 -28.78 -14.66 -24.26
C ALA A 117 -28.82 -14.84 -22.72
N ILE A 118 -30.01 -14.96 -22.13
CA ILE A 118 -30.16 -15.22 -20.68
C ILE A 118 -29.65 -16.61 -20.30
N ARG A 119 -29.93 -17.64 -21.10
CA ARG A 119 -29.39 -18.99 -20.84
C ARG A 119 -27.86 -18.97 -20.87
N GLN A 120 -27.27 -18.35 -21.90
CA GLN A 120 -25.82 -18.20 -22.01
C GLN A 120 -25.21 -17.44 -20.82
N LEU A 121 -25.83 -16.33 -20.39
CA LEU A 121 -25.42 -15.60 -19.20
C LEU A 121 -25.43 -16.48 -17.94
N LYS A 122 -26.49 -17.28 -17.75
CA LYS A 122 -26.62 -18.18 -16.59
C LYS A 122 -25.61 -19.34 -16.63
N ASP A 123 -25.31 -19.87 -17.80
CA ASP A 123 -24.26 -20.87 -17.98
C ASP A 123 -22.89 -20.29 -17.61
N ASP A 124 -22.61 -19.06 -18.07
CA ASP A 124 -21.40 -18.32 -17.73
C ASP A 124 -21.29 -18.00 -16.24
N MET A 125 -22.41 -17.69 -15.57
CA MET A 125 -22.50 -17.54 -14.12
C MET A 125 -22.25 -18.86 -13.36
N GLY A 126 -22.35 -20.02 -14.03
CA GLY A 126 -22.24 -21.34 -13.41
C GLY A 126 -23.53 -21.88 -12.79
N ILE A 127 -24.67 -21.21 -12.99
CA ILE A 127 -25.97 -21.60 -12.43
C ILE A 127 -26.88 -22.34 -13.41
N GLY A 128 -26.68 -22.11 -14.72
CA GLY A 128 -27.45 -22.72 -15.81
C GLY A 128 -28.97 -22.50 -15.72
N GLY A 129 -29.73 -23.32 -16.44
CA GLY A 129 -31.20 -23.37 -16.38
C GLY A 129 -31.90 -22.66 -17.54
N ASP A 130 -33.18 -22.31 -17.32
CA ASP A 130 -34.05 -21.72 -18.34
C ASP A 130 -33.78 -20.22 -18.58
N SER A 131 -34.57 -19.58 -19.46
CA SER A 131 -34.49 -18.15 -19.74
C SER A 131 -35.18 -17.25 -18.70
N THR A 132 -35.65 -17.78 -17.56
CA THR A 132 -36.35 -16.97 -16.55
C THR A 132 -35.39 -15.96 -15.92
N VAL A 133 -35.75 -14.67 -15.92
CA VAL A 133 -34.99 -13.63 -15.21
C VAL A 133 -35.53 -13.53 -13.78
N THR A 134 -34.88 -14.24 -12.87
CA THR A 134 -35.12 -14.17 -11.42
C THR A 134 -34.52 -12.89 -10.83
N LEU A 135 -34.85 -12.57 -9.58
CA LEU A 135 -34.37 -11.36 -8.89
C LEU A 135 -32.84 -11.25 -8.87
N ASP A 136 -32.14 -12.34 -8.54
CA ASP A 136 -30.68 -12.41 -8.50
C ASP A 136 -30.06 -12.21 -9.88
N VAL A 137 -30.66 -12.80 -10.92
CA VAL A 137 -30.25 -12.60 -12.33
C VAL A 137 -30.48 -11.15 -12.77
N MET A 138 -31.62 -10.54 -12.43
CA MET A 138 -31.87 -9.13 -12.74
C MET A 138 -30.89 -8.21 -12.03
N ARG A 139 -30.58 -8.49 -10.76
CA ARG A 139 -29.58 -7.73 -10.00
C ARG A 139 -28.19 -7.86 -10.63
N ALA A 140 -27.83 -9.07 -11.07
CA ALA A 140 -26.58 -9.31 -11.78
C ALA A 140 -26.55 -8.59 -13.14
N LEU A 141 -27.64 -8.61 -13.91
CA LEU A 141 -27.81 -7.87 -15.16
C LEU A 141 -27.56 -6.37 -14.97
N LEU A 142 -28.08 -5.80 -13.89
CA LEU A 142 -27.97 -4.39 -13.54
C LEU A 142 -26.80 -4.09 -12.61
N SER A 143 -25.68 -4.81 -12.76
CA SER A 143 -24.43 -4.57 -12.04
C SER A 143 -23.25 -4.47 -12.99
N MET A 144 -22.09 -4.02 -12.48
CA MET A 144 -20.82 -4.03 -13.21
C MET A 144 -20.14 -5.40 -13.25
N GLN A 145 -20.72 -6.44 -12.62
CA GLN A 145 -20.15 -7.78 -12.61
C GLN A 145 -20.05 -8.36 -14.03
N GLN A 146 -18.94 -9.02 -14.31
CA GLN A 146 -18.66 -9.72 -15.57
C GLN A 146 -18.71 -11.23 -15.34
N PHE A 147 -19.21 -11.97 -16.33
CA PHE A 147 -19.41 -13.43 -16.24
C PHE A 147 -18.60 -14.22 -17.30
N VAL A 148 -17.80 -13.49 -18.07
CA VAL A 148 -16.85 -14.03 -19.04
C VAL A 148 -15.42 -13.82 -18.52
N LEU A 149 -14.51 -14.71 -18.91
CA LEU A 149 -13.10 -14.62 -18.50
C LEU A 149 -12.47 -13.32 -18.99
N LEU A 150 -12.01 -12.48 -18.06
CA LEU A 150 -11.30 -11.23 -18.36
C LEU A 150 -9.80 -11.48 -18.50
N HIS A 151 -9.40 -12.28 -19.49
CA HIS A 151 -8.02 -12.71 -19.68
C HIS A 151 -7.03 -11.52 -19.79
N SER A 152 -7.39 -10.48 -20.55
CA SER A 152 -6.58 -9.27 -20.72
C SER A 152 -6.37 -8.46 -19.43
N TYR A 153 -7.16 -8.72 -18.39
CA TYR A 153 -7.04 -8.09 -17.07
C TYR A 153 -6.41 -9.05 -16.03
N GLY A 154 -5.83 -10.16 -16.47
CA GLY A 154 -5.19 -11.16 -15.61
C GLY A 154 -6.13 -12.23 -15.06
N GLY A 155 -7.33 -12.38 -15.67
CA GLY A 155 -8.30 -13.41 -15.35
C GLY A 155 -7.74 -14.81 -15.56
N VAL A 156 -7.95 -15.69 -14.58
CA VAL A 156 -7.47 -17.08 -14.57
C VAL A 156 -8.65 -18.04 -14.72
N VAL A 157 -8.49 -19.03 -15.59
CA VAL A 157 -9.50 -20.07 -15.84
C VAL A 157 -9.90 -20.80 -14.55
N ALA A 158 -8.93 -21.23 -13.74
CA ALA A 158 -9.19 -21.91 -12.48
C ALA A 158 -9.94 -21.05 -11.45
N VAL A 159 -9.64 -19.74 -11.38
CA VAL A 159 -10.41 -18.80 -10.53
C VAL A 159 -11.85 -18.68 -11.05
N ARG A 160 -12.03 -18.60 -12.37
CA ARG A 160 -13.37 -18.56 -12.97
C ARG A 160 -14.18 -19.82 -12.66
N GLN A 161 -13.58 -21.00 -12.80
CA GLN A 161 -14.21 -22.27 -12.45
C GLN A 161 -14.61 -22.30 -10.97
N ALA A 162 -13.77 -21.79 -10.09
CA ALA A 162 -14.11 -21.66 -8.67
C ALA A 162 -15.27 -20.70 -8.44
N GLN A 163 -15.29 -19.52 -9.08
CA GLN A 163 -16.40 -18.56 -9.00
C GLN A 163 -17.72 -19.18 -9.48
N GLN A 164 -17.71 -19.92 -10.59
CA GLN A 164 -18.87 -20.63 -11.12
C GLN A 164 -19.38 -21.68 -10.13
N ARG A 165 -18.48 -22.47 -9.54
CA ARG A 165 -18.82 -23.45 -8.51
C ARG A 165 -19.38 -22.80 -7.24
N ILE A 166 -18.88 -21.63 -6.85
CA ILE A 166 -19.41 -20.85 -5.72
C ILE A 166 -20.84 -20.41 -6.01
N ASN A 167 -21.10 -19.84 -7.19
CA ASN A 167 -22.45 -19.47 -7.62
C ASN A 167 -23.39 -20.67 -7.69
N GLN A 168 -22.89 -21.86 -8.03
CA GLN A 168 -23.71 -23.07 -8.07
C GLN A 168 -24.02 -23.63 -6.68
N GLN A 169 -23.02 -23.72 -5.80
CA GLN A 169 -23.11 -24.49 -4.55
C GLN A 169 -23.33 -23.64 -3.30
N PHE A 170 -22.95 -22.36 -3.33
CA PHE A 170 -22.94 -21.45 -2.19
C PHE A 170 -23.71 -20.14 -2.45
N ARG A 171 -24.61 -20.12 -3.43
CA ARG A 171 -25.41 -18.94 -3.79
C ARG A 171 -26.23 -18.37 -2.63
N SER A 172 -26.74 -19.23 -1.75
CA SER A 172 -27.51 -18.80 -0.58
C SER A 172 -26.67 -17.97 0.41
N TYR A 173 -25.35 -18.18 0.41
CA TYR A 173 -24.39 -17.47 1.26
C TYR A 173 -23.81 -16.23 0.56
N THR A 174 -23.44 -16.38 -0.71
CA THR A 174 -22.63 -15.40 -1.45
C THR A 174 -23.44 -14.49 -2.37
N GLY A 175 -24.67 -14.89 -2.71
CA GLY A 175 -25.38 -14.34 -3.87
C GLY A 175 -24.73 -14.81 -5.18
N ILE A 176 -24.91 -14.02 -6.25
CA ILE A 176 -24.17 -14.21 -7.50
C ILE A 176 -22.94 -13.29 -7.46
N ILE A 177 -21.76 -13.90 -7.53
CA ILE A 177 -20.47 -13.23 -7.72
C ILE A 177 -20.06 -13.25 -9.20
N PRO A 178 -19.21 -12.32 -9.66
CA PRO A 178 -18.67 -12.36 -11.02
C PRO A 178 -17.93 -13.67 -11.27
N THR A 179 -17.97 -14.11 -12.53
CA THR A 179 -17.23 -15.28 -13.03
C THR A 179 -16.20 -14.85 -14.07
N ASP A 180 -15.44 -13.82 -13.71
CA ASP A 180 -14.48 -13.12 -14.56
C ASP A 180 -13.05 -13.67 -14.49
N GLY A 181 -12.79 -14.61 -13.58
CA GLY A 181 -11.48 -15.18 -13.33
C GLY A 181 -10.55 -14.29 -12.50
N LEU A 182 -11.03 -13.17 -11.96
CA LEU A 182 -10.22 -12.27 -11.14
C LEU A 182 -10.39 -12.58 -9.66
N TYR A 183 -9.26 -12.67 -8.94
CA TYR A 183 -9.31 -12.60 -7.48
C TYR A 183 -9.39 -11.12 -7.09
N GLY A 184 -10.52 -10.72 -6.54
CA GLY A 184 -10.79 -9.35 -6.12
C GLY A 184 -11.71 -9.34 -4.91
N ARG A 185 -12.16 -8.16 -4.49
CA ARG A 185 -12.94 -7.95 -3.26
C ARG A 185 -14.13 -8.89 -3.13
N GLU A 186 -14.96 -9.02 -4.18
CA GLU A 186 -16.16 -9.86 -4.14
C GLU A 186 -15.81 -11.35 -4.00
N MET A 187 -14.81 -11.82 -4.75
CA MET A 187 -14.33 -13.21 -4.64
C MET A 187 -13.69 -13.49 -3.28
N ASN A 188 -12.85 -12.60 -2.74
CA ASN A 188 -12.26 -12.77 -1.42
C ASN A 188 -13.32 -12.84 -0.32
N LYS A 189 -14.31 -11.93 -0.34
CA LYS A 189 -15.45 -11.99 0.57
C LYS A 189 -16.20 -13.31 0.43
N ALA A 190 -16.45 -13.76 -0.80
CA ALA A 190 -17.13 -15.02 -1.07
C ALA A 190 -16.35 -16.24 -0.54
N LEU A 191 -15.02 -16.28 -0.67
CA LEU A 191 -14.20 -17.35 -0.08
C LEU A 191 -14.33 -17.41 1.44
N ILE A 192 -14.40 -16.26 2.11
CA ILE A 192 -14.63 -16.22 3.57
C ILE A 192 -16.05 -16.67 3.92
N GLN A 193 -17.06 -16.30 3.13
CA GLN A 193 -18.44 -16.79 3.32
C GLN A 193 -18.55 -18.30 3.07
N VAL A 194 -17.81 -18.83 2.10
CA VAL A 194 -17.70 -20.27 1.83
C VAL A 194 -17.01 -20.99 2.98
N LEU A 195 -15.93 -20.43 3.53
CA LEU A 195 -15.30 -20.93 4.76
C LEU A 195 -16.34 -21.02 5.90
N GLN A 196 -17.08 -19.93 6.13
CA GLN A 196 -18.11 -19.86 7.16
C GLN A 196 -19.23 -20.89 6.92
N ALA A 197 -19.64 -21.11 5.66
CA ALA A 197 -20.59 -22.16 5.33
C ALA A 197 -20.04 -23.56 5.66
N ILE A 198 -18.76 -23.81 5.40
CA ILE A 198 -18.08 -25.07 5.71
C ILE A 198 -17.91 -25.27 7.23
N GLU A 199 -17.72 -24.19 7.98
CA GLU A 199 -17.66 -24.14 9.45
C GLU A 199 -19.03 -24.31 10.14
N GLY A 200 -20.12 -24.33 9.35
CA GLY A 200 -21.48 -24.54 9.84
C GLY A 200 -22.21 -23.26 10.26
N PHE A 201 -21.75 -22.08 9.85
CA PHE A 201 -22.55 -20.85 9.99
C PHE A 201 -23.78 -20.89 9.07
N SER A 202 -24.87 -20.27 9.51
CA SER A 202 -26.04 -20.03 8.66
C SER A 202 -25.72 -18.95 7.61
N PRO A 203 -26.51 -18.84 6.51
CA PRO A 203 -26.35 -17.77 5.53
C PRO A 203 -26.41 -16.35 6.12
N ALA A 204 -27.17 -16.14 7.20
CA ALA A 204 -27.28 -14.84 7.87
C ALA A 204 -26.03 -14.49 8.69
N GLU A 205 -25.35 -15.49 9.25
CA GLU A 205 -24.14 -15.30 10.05
C GLU A 205 -22.86 -15.24 9.19
N ALA A 206 -22.90 -15.79 7.97
CA ALA A 206 -21.80 -15.80 7.04
C ALA A 206 -21.59 -14.42 6.38
N THR A 207 -21.00 -13.50 7.14
CA THR A 207 -20.80 -12.10 6.74
C THR A 207 -19.66 -11.89 5.73
N GLY A 208 -18.76 -12.86 5.59
CA GLY A 208 -17.52 -12.72 4.84
C GLY A 208 -16.43 -11.93 5.58
N ASN A 209 -16.65 -11.62 6.86
CA ASN A 209 -15.61 -11.06 7.73
C ASN A 209 -14.86 -12.18 8.48
N PHE A 210 -13.53 -12.18 8.42
CA PHE A 210 -12.69 -13.14 9.13
C PHE A 210 -12.44 -12.67 10.57
N GLY A 211 -13.39 -12.97 11.46
CA GLY A 211 -13.33 -12.60 12.88
C GLY A 211 -12.90 -13.74 13.82
N SER A 212 -13.00 -13.49 15.12
CA SER A 212 -12.73 -14.49 16.17
C SER A 212 -13.60 -15.74 16.03
N GLY A 213 -14.86 -15.59 15.65
CA GLY A 213 -15.79 -16.70 15.43
C GLY A 213 -15.40 -17.62 14.27
N THR A 214 -14.89 -17.06 13.17
CA THR A 214 -14.30 -17.85 12.07
C THR A 214 -13.00 -18.49 12.55
N LYS A 215 -12.09 -17.72 13.16
CA LYS A 215 -10.81 -18.24 13.68
C LYS A 215 -10.99 -19.45 14.61
N SER A 216 -11.99 -19.43 15.50
CA SER A 216 -12.21 -20.49 16.49
C SER A 216 -12.75 -21.80 15.91
N ARG A 217 -13.25 -21.82 14.66
CA ARG A 217 -13.83 -23.01 14.01
C ARG A 217 -12.96 -23.59 12.90
N LEU A 218 -11.78 -23.00 12.65
CA LEU A 218 -10.84 -23.50 11.65
C LEU A 218 -10.43 -24.94 11.93
N LYS A 219 -10.39 -25.75 10.87
CA LYS A 219 -9.77 -27.09 10.89
C LYS A 219 -8.40 -27.05 10.24
N THR A 220 -7.45 -27.78 10.82
CA THR A 220 -6.16 -28.05 10.16
C THR A 220 -6.35 -29.04 9.02
N VAL A 221 -6.02 -28.62 7.80
CA VAL A 221 -6.02 -29.51 6.63
C VAL A 221 -4.60 -29.97 6.34
N THR A 222 -4.42 -31.28 6.25
CA THR A 222 -3.14 -31.93 5.91
C THR A 222 -3.30 -32.69 4.60
N PRO A 223 -2.20 -33.01 3.90
CA PRO A 223 -2.28 -33.93 2.75
C PRO A 223 -2.98 -35.25 3.10
N SER A 224 -2.73 -35.79 4.30
CA SER A 224 -3.29 -37.06 4.75
C SER A 224 -4.79 -37.03 5.08
N ASN A 225 -5.32 -35.91 5.58
CA ASN A 225 -6.75 -35.79 5.94
C ASN A 225 -7.61 -35.11 4.85
N ALA A 226 -7.00 -34.64 3.75
CA ALA A 226 -7.66 -33.88 2.71
C ALA A 226 -8.86 -34.62 2.08
N SER A 227 -8.74 -35.93 1.91
CA SER A 227 -9.82 -36.80 1.39
C SER A 227 -11.01 -36.90 2.35
N ALA A 228 -10.77 -36.86 3.66
CA ALA A 228 -11.80 -36.84 4.70
C ALA A 228 -12.41 -35.44 4.90
N LEU A 229 -11.74 -34.38 4.42
CA LEU A 229 -12.18 -32.98 4.51
C LEU A 229 -12.32 -32.33 3.11
N PRO A 230 -13.09 -32.91 2.18
CA PRO A 230 -13.03 -32.53 0.77
C PRO A 230 -13.41 -31.07 0.49
N LYS A 231 -14.36 -30.50 1.24
CA LYS A 231 -14.73 -29.07 1.10
C LYS A 231 -13.64 -28.13 1.60
N TRP A 232 -12.99 -28.46 2.71
CA TRP A 232 -11.86 -27.69 3.25
C TRP A 232 -10.65 -27.76 2.34
N ALA A 233 -10.31 -28.96 1.85
CA ALA A 233 -9.22 -29.17 0.93
C ALA A 233 -9.45 -28.45 -0.42
N TRP A 234 -10.68 -28.49 -0.95
CA TRP A 234 -11.05 -27.71 -2.13
C TRP A 234 -10.88 -26.20 -1.92
N LEU A 235 -11.38 -25.66 -0.79
CA LEU A 235 -11.23 -24.23 -0.49
C LEU A 235 -9.76 -23.82 -0.34
N ALA A 236 -8.94 -24.65 0.30
CA ALA A 236 -7.50 -24.40 0.42
C ALA A 236 -6.82 -24.32 -0.95
N GLN A 237 -7.13 -25.26 -1.86
CA GLN A 237 -6.63 -25.21 -3.23
C GLN A 237 -7.07 -23.95 -3.98
N VAL A 238 -8.35 -23.57 -3.88
CA VAL A 238 -8.86 -22.33 -4.50
C VAL A 238 -8.10 -21.11 -3.96
N ALA A 239 -7.85 -21.05 -2.66
CA ALA A 239 -7.11 -19.94 -2.06
C ALA A 239 -5.63 -19.92 -2.51
N LEU A 240 -4.99 -21.08 -2.70
CA LEU A 240 -3.64 -21.18 -3.26
C LEU A 240 -3.58 -20.68 -4.72
N VAL A 241 -4.58 -21.03 -5.54
CA VAL A 241 -4.71 -20.51 -6.91
C VAL A 241 -4.91 -18.98 -6.90
N CYS A 242 -5.80 -18.49 -6.04
CA CYS A 242 -6.08 -17.06 -5.89
C CYS A 242 -4.82 -16.27 -5.48
N ASN A 243 -3.96 -16.84 -4.63
CA ASN A 243 -2.68 -16.25 -4.22
C ASN A 243 -1.51 -16.52 -5.20
N ARG A 244 -1.81 -17.07 -6.39
CA ARG A 244 -0.84 -17.35 -7.47
C ARG A 244 0.29 -18.27 -7.01
N ILE A 245 -0.06 -19.32 -6.27
CA ILE A 245 0.85 -20.41 -5.88
C ILE A 245 0.62 -21.61 -6.79
N ALA A 246 -0.64 -22.04 -6.93
CA ALA A 246 -1.05 -23.07 -7.86
C ALA A 246 -1.67 -22.45 -9.13
N SER A 247 -1.58 -23.16 -10.26
CA SER A 247 -2.21 -22.76 -11.52
C SER A 247 -3.65 -23.23 -11.67
N GLU A 248 -4.01 -24.32 -10.97
CA GLU A 248 -5.30 -24.99 -11.08
C GLU A 248 -5.75 -25.62 -9.75
N VAL A 249 -7.01 -26.06 -9.71
CA VAL A 249 -7.56 -26.84 -8.60
C VAL A 249 -7.56 -28.30 -9.04
N TYR A 250 -6.84 -29.15 -8.31
CA TYR A 250 -6.66 -30.55 -8.65
C TYR A 250 -7.82 -31.41 -8.13
N SER A 251 -8.16 -32.45 -8.89
CA SER A 251 -9.21 -33.42 -8.53
C SER A 251 -8.86 -34.20 -7.26
N VAL A 252 -7.58 -34.49 -7.05
CA VAL A 252 -7.05 -35.08 -5.82
C VAL A 252 -6.22 -34.03 -5.09
N ALA A 253 -6.71 -33.61 -3.92
CA ALA A 253 -6.11 -32.49 -3.19
C ALA A 253 -4.77 -32.83 -2.52
N SER A 254 -4.55 -34.09 -2.10
CA SER A 254 -3.40 -34.44 -1.25
C SER A 254 -2.04 -34.09 -1.87
N PRO A 255 -1.69 -34.49 -3.12
CA PRO A 255 -0.40 -34.12 -3.72
C PRO A 255 -0.27 -32.62 -3.98
N ALA A 256 -1.38 -31.95 -4.31
CA ALA A 256 -1.40 -30.51 -4.52
C ALA A 256 -1.11 -29.76 -3.22
N LEU A 257 -1.71 -30.16 -2.10
CA LEU A 257 -1.46 -29.54 -0.80
C LEU A 257 -0.02 -29.81 -0.33
N GLU A 258 0.50 -31.02 -0.52
CA GLU A 258 1.87 -31.38 -0.17
C GLU A 258 2.90 -30.52 -0.91
N THR A 259 2.61 -30.15 -2.16
CA THR A 259 3.48 -29.28 -2.97
C THR A 259 3.30 -27.80 -2.64
N PHE A 260 2.07 -27.30 -2.73
CA PHE A 260 1.82 -25.86 -2.79
C PHE A 260 1.66 -25.19 -1.43
N VAL A 261 1.34 -25.93 -0.36
CA VAL A 261 1.26 -25.33 0.98
C VAL A 261 2.64 -24.90 1.50
N PRO A 262 3.70 -25.74 1.44
CA PRO A 262 5.05 -25.30 1.78
C PRO A 262 5.55 -24.12 0.94
N GLU A 263 5.25 -24.09 -0.37
CA GLU A 263 5.61 -22.99 -1.26
C GLU A 263 4.93 -21.67 -0.86
N PHE A 264 3.64 -21.72 -0.52
CA PHE A 264 2.92 -20.57 -0.01
C PHE A 264 3.55 -20.07 1.29
N GLN A 265 3.79 -20.96 2.25
CA GLN A 265 4.37 -20.62 3.55
C GLN A 265 5.76 -20.00 3.39
N GLU A 266 6.60 -20.54 2.51
CA GLU A 266 7.90 -19.96 2.18
C GLU A 266 7.77 -18.58 1.53
N LYS A 267 6.88 -18.43 0.53
CA LYS A 267 6.66 -17.16 -0.17
C LYS A 267 6.16 -16.05 0.76
N TYR A 268 5.41 -16.37 1.81
CA TYR A 268 4.84 -15.43 2.79
C TYR A 268 5.63 -15.35 4.11
N GLN A 269 6.79 -16.01 4.18
CA GLN A 269 7.65 -16.06 5.38
C GLN A 269 6.91 -16.55 6.63
N LEU A 270 6.05 -17.55 6.46
CA LEU A 270 5.35 -18.26 7.52
C LEU A 270 6.18 -19.45 8.01
N PRO A 271 5.90 -19.98 9.22
CA PRO A 271 6.39 -21.30 9.60
C PRO A 271 6.03 -22.35 8.53
N ARG A 272 7.02 -23.10 8.04
CA ARG A 272 6.85 -24.11 6.98
C ARG A 272 6.32 -25.43 7.56
N SER A 273 5.11 -25.41 8.09
CA SER A 273 4.47 -26.60 8.68
C SER A 273 3.99 -27.61 7.64
N GLY A 274 3.85 -27.21 6.36
CA GLY A 274 3.34 -28.05 5.27
C GLY A 274 1.84 -28.37 5.38
N VAL A 275 1.14 -27.76 6.33
CA VAL A 275 -0.29 -27.97 6.59
C VAL A 275 -1.03 -26.64 6.60
N VAL A 276 -2.33 -26.68 6.28
CA VAL A 276 -3.19 -25.48 6.34
C VAL A 276 -3.73 -25.35 7.75
N ASP A 277 -2.88 -24.85 8.65
CA ASP A 277 -3.20 -24.49 10.03
C ASP A 277 -3.85 -23.09 10.13
N SER A 278 -4.15 -22.62 11.35
CA SER A 278 -4.78 -21.31 11.56
C SER A 278 -3.97 -20.16 10.94
N THR A 279 -2.65 -20.18 11.10
CA THR A 279 -1.73 -19.18 10.54
C THR A 279 -1.80 -19.16 9.01
N THR A 280 -1.83 -20.34 8.40
CA THR A 280 -1.91 -20.50 6.94
C THR A 280 -3.28 -20.07 6.42
N TRP A 281 -4.38 -20.47 7.07
CA TRP A 281 -5.74 -20.04 6.70
C TRP A 281 -5.90 -18.52 6.71
N MET A 282 -5.45 -17.88 7.80
CA MET A 282 -5.53 -16.42 7.93
C MET A 282 -4.74 -15.75 6.81
N SER A 283 -3.55 -16.25 6.48
CA SER A 283 -2.68 -15.68 5.44
C SER A 283 -3.20 -15.91 4.02
N LEU A 284 -3.91 -17.03 3.79
CA LEU A 284 -4.55 -17.32 2.50
C LEU A 284 -5.73 -16.39 2.20
N LEU A 285 -6.49 -16.01 3.23
CA LEU A 285 -7.80 -15.35 3.08
C LEU A 285 -7.82 -13.89 3.51
N THR A 286 -6.81 -13.40 4.24
CA THR A 286 -6.73 -12.00 4.69
C THR A 286 -5.39 -11.40 4.29
N SER A 287 -5.34 -10.08 4.08
CA SER A 287 -4.08 -9.42 3.72
C SER A 287 -3.04 -9.57 4.83
N LYS A 288 -3.38 -9.19 6.06
CA LYS A 288 -2.43 -9.23 7.20
C LYS A 288 -2.06 -10.62 7.70
N GLY A 289 -2.77 -11.67 7.27
CA GLY A 289 -2.55 -13.02 7.77
C GLY A 289 -2.76 -13.14 9.28
N ASP A 290 -1.96 -13.99 9.93
CA ASP A 290 -1.97 -14.09 11.39
C ASP A 290 -1.24 -12.91 12.05
N PRO A 291 -1.91 -12.04 12.82
CA PRO A 291 -1.28 -10.91 13.51
C PRO A 291 -0.18 -11.32 14.50
N SER A 292 -0.23 -12.56 15.00
CA SER A 292 0.77 -13.09 15.92
C SER A 292 1.94 -13.80 15.25
N ARG A 293 1.97 -13.90 13.92
CA ARG A 293 3.04 -14.66 13.23
C ARG A 293 4.42 -14.11 13.59
N PRO A 294 5.43 -14.98 13.76
CA PRO A 294 6.80 -14.53 14.02
C PRO A 294 7.29 -13.59 12.92
N CYS A 295 8.09 -12.59 13.29
CA CYS A 295 8.66 -11.65 12.35
C CYS A 295 10.04 -11.19 12.83
N LYS A 296 10.88 -10.77 11.89
CA LYS A 296 12.27 -10.33 12.14
C LYS A 296 12.48 -8.84 11.93
N ALA A 297 11.51 -8.16 11.31
CA ALA A 297 11.57 -6.73 11.09
C ALA A 297 10.44 -6.02 11.83
N CYS A 298 10.65 -4.74 12.06
CA CYS A 298 9.64 -3.81 12.53
C CYS A 298 9.82 -2.46 11.83
N ASP A 299 8.86 -1.56 11.98
CA ASP A 299 9.09 -0.14 11.74
C ASP A 299 8.41 0.68 12.83
N THR A 300 8.92 1.89 13.02
CA THR A 300 8.37 2.81 14.01
C THR A 300 8.78 4.23 13.67
N ARG A 301 7.92 5.19 14.03
CA ARG A 301 8.26 6.61 14.00
C ARG A 301 9.24 6.98 15.11
N PHE A 302 9.24 6.27 16.23
CA PHE A 302 10.00 6.67 17.41
C PHE A 302 11.52 6.43 17.23
N GLU A 303 12.34 7.24 17.90
CA GLU A 303 13.80 7.03 17.93
C GLU A 303 14.13 5.66 18.54
N ILE A 304 15.08 4.95 17.92
CA ILE A 304 15.71 3.76 18.49
C ILE A 304 16.83 4.16 19.45
N THR A 305 16.45 4.38 20.71
CA THR A 305 17.38 4.57 21.83
C THR A 305 18.08 3.25 22.20
N SER A 306 19.12 3.29 23.03
CA SER A 306 19.80 2.07 23.49
C SER A 306 18.86 1.11 24.22
N GLU A 307 17.92 1.64 25.00
CA GLU A 307 16.91 0.86 25.71
C GLU A 307 15.94 0.18 24.73
N ARG A 308 15.35 0.95 23.79
CA ARG A 308 14.44 0.40 22.77
C ARG A 308 15.14 -0.63 21.89
N LEU A 309 16.39 -0.38 21.53
CA LEU A 309 17.21 -1.33 20.78
C LEU A 309 17.36 -2.67 21.51
N GLN A 310 17.63 -2.63 22.81
CA GLN A 310 17.76 -3.86 23.61
C GLN A 310 16.42 -4.60 23.73
N ILE A 311 15.31 -3.87 23.89
CA ILE A 311 13.95 -4.45 23.90
C ILE A 311 13.68 -5.17 22.58
N LEU A 312 13.89 -4.50 21.45
CA LEU A 312 13.65 -5.07 20.12
C LEU A 312 14.50 -6.32 19.88
N LYS A 313 15.77 -6.30 20.26
CA LYS A 313 16.67 -7.46 20.13
C LYS A 313 16.24 -8.65 20.98
N ASN A 314 15.88 -8.40 22.24
CA ASN A 314 15.40 -9.46 23.14
C ASN A 314 14.15 -10.15 22.60
N ASP A 315 13.37 -9.44 21.80
CA ASP A 315 12.15 -9.93 21.16
C ASP A 315 12.39 -10.54 19.76
N GLY A 316 13.65 -10.66 19.36
CA GLY A 316 14.06 -11.33 18.12
C GLY A 316 13.99 -10.46 16.87
N TYR A 317 13.81 -9.14 16.99
CA TYR A 317 13.94 -8.24 15.85
C TYR A 317 15.40 -8.06 15.45
N GLU A 318 15.64 -8.15 14.14
CA GLU A 318 16.95 -8.00 13.51
C GLU A 318 17.02 -6.71 12.67
N ILE A 319 15.86 -6.17 12.26
CA ILE A 319 15.75 -5.08 11.29
C ILE A 319 14.70 -4.06 11.76
N VAL A 320 15.00 -2.76 11.61
CA VAL A 320 14.04 -1.68 11.90
C VAL A 320 13.92 -0.69 10.75
N GLY A 321 12.70 -0.42 10.29
CA GLY A 321 12.36 0.61 9.32
C GLY A 321 12.34 1.98 9.98
N ARG A 322 13.03 2.96 9.40
CA ARG A 322 13.16 4.31 9.98
C ARG A 322 13.00 5.41 8.94
N TYR A 323 12.37 6.52 9.36
CA TYR A 323 12.00 7.63 8.48
C TYR A 323 13.18 8.59 8.26
N LEU A 324 13.54 8.81 7.01
CA LEU A 324 14.68 9.67 6.63
C LEU A 324 14.53 11.12 7.09
N SER A 325 13.30 11.62 7.09
CA SER A 325 12.97 13.02 7.37
C SER A 325 11.52 13.19 7.79
N GLU A 326 11.16 14.43 8.12
CA GLU A 326 9.80 14.85 8.41
C GLU A 326 9.52 16.28 7.93
N PRO A 327 8.25 16.70 7.78
CA PRO A 327 7.93 18.07 7.40
C PRO A 327 8.51 19.10 8.38
N ASN A 328 9.05 20.19 7.83
CA ASN A 328 9.68 21.31 8.55
C ASN A 328 10.78 20.84 9.53
N GLN A 329 11.53 19.80 9.16
CA GLN A 329 12.59 19.25 10.01
C GLN A 329 13.66 20.31 10.31
N GLU A 330 13.99 21.14 9.33
CA GLU A 330 14.96 22.22 9.41
C GLU A 330 14.63 23.30 10.44
N SER A 331 13.36 23.40 10.86
CA SER A 331 12.91 24.33 11.90
C SER A 331 12.80 23.69 13.29
N LYS A 332 13.27 22.45 13.46
CA LYS A 332 13.14 21.68 14.71
C LYS A 332 14.51 21.30 15.25
N LEU A 333 14.63 21.28 16.58
CA LEU A 333 15.77 20.64 17.25
C LEU A 333 15.61 19.11 17.17
N PRO A 334 16.70 18.32 17.07
CA PRO A 334 16.64 16.86 16.91
C PRO A 334 15.80 16.12 17.95
N GLU A 335 15.82 16.56 19.21
CA GLU A 335 15.02 16.00 20.30
C GLU A 335 13.51 16.14 20.07
N ASN A 336 13.10 17.11 19.24
CA ASN A 336 11.72 17.41 18.89
C ASN A 336 11.29 16.77 17.57
N TYR A 337 12.15 15.97 16.93
CA TYR A 337 11.75 15.19 15.76
C TYR A 337 10.65 14.20 16.14
N PHE A 338 9.56 14.22 15.36
CA PHE A 338 8.39 13.38 15.53
C PHE A 338 8.59 11.96 14.98
N LYS A 339 9.30 11.84 13.85
CA LYS A 339 9.58 10.57 13.17
C LYS A 339 10.97 10.45 12.55
N ALA A 340 11.59 11.57 12.18
CA ALA A 340 12.87 11.57 11.48
C ALA A 340 13.98 10.87 12.28
N ILE A 341 14.90 10.20 11.57
CA ILE A 341 16.12 9.62 12.15
C ILE A 341 16.92 10.71 12.86
N ARG A 342 17.30 10.44 14.11
CA ARG A 342 18.07 11.37 14.96
C ARG A 342 19.58 11.15 14.80
N PRO A 343 20.41 12.17 15.15
CA PRO A 343 21.86 12.03 15.16
C PRO A 343 22.34 10.84 16.01
N GLY A 344 23.23 10.02 15.45
CA GLY A 344 23.79 8.84 16.13
C GLY A 344 22.86 7.63 16.23
N GLU A 345 21.60 7.73 15.79
CA GLU A 345 20.62 6.64 15.87
C GLU A 345 21.01 5.44 15.01
N LEU A 346 21.42 5.67 13.75
CA LEU A 346 21.79 4.58 12.83
C LEU A 346 23.06 3.86 13.27
N GLU A 347 24.06 4.59 13.77
CA GLU A 347 25.26 4.01 14.35
C GLU A 347 24.93 3.15 15.57
N ARG A 348 23.95 3.59 16.39
CA ARG A 348 23.47 2.83 17.54
C ARG A 348 22.82 1.52 17.11
N ILE A 349 21.92 1.58 16.13
CA ILE A 349 21.26 0.40 15.55
C ILE A 349 22.32 -0.61 15.06
N ILE A 350 23.27 -0.16 14.24
CA ILE A 350 24.31 -1.03 13.65
C ILE A 350 25.25 -1.59 14.72
N LYS A 351 25.78 -0.74 15.63
CA LYS A 351 26.69 -1.20 16.71
C LYS A 351 25.99 -2.16 17.67
N GLY A 352 24.68 -1.99 17.87
CA GLY A 352 23.88 -2.94 18.63
C GLY A 352 23.57 -4.23 17.88
N GLY A 353 24.00 -4.39 16.62
CA GLY A 353 23.82 -5.62 15.83
C GLY A 353 22.48 -5.74 15.10
N MET A 354 21.69 -4.66 15.04
CA MET A 354 20.51 -4.58 14.18
C MET A 354 20.84 -3.89 12.86
N LYS A 355 19.98 -4.10 11.87
CA LYS A 355 20.03 -3.46 10.55
C LYS A 355 18.83 -2.54 10.38
N PHE A 356 18.81 -1.74 9.32
CA PHE A 356 17.67 -0.85 9.05
C PHE A 356 17.32 -0.76 7.57
N PHE A 357 16.12 -0.24 7.27
CA PHE A 357 15.75 0.17 5.93
C PHE A 357 15.13 1.58 5.95
N PRO A 358 15.46 2.44 4.97
CA PRO A 358 15.00 3.83 4.97
C PRO A 358 13.60 3.99 4.38
N ILE A 359 12.76 4.74 5.08
CA ILE A 359 11.39 5.10 4.68
C ILE A 359 11.35 6.60 4.39
N PHE A 360 10.68 7.00 3.31
CA PHE A 360 10.38 8.39 3.01
C PHE A 360 8.87 8.63 2.99
N GLN A 361 8.40 9.49 3.87
CA GLN A 361 7.00 9.87 3.97
C GLN A 361 6.91 11.31 4.48
N GLU A 362 6.52 12.25 3.61
CA GLU A 362 6.26 13.64 4.01
C GLU A 362 4.75 13.85 4.09
N TYR A 363 4.08 13.92 2.93
CA TYR A 363 2.63 13.92 2.77
C TYR A 363 2.21 12.74 1.89
N SER A 364 1.39 11.81 2.40
CA SER A 364 1.09 10.56 1.68
C SER A 364 -0.33 10.02 1.87
N THR A 365 -1.23 10.80 2.48
CA THR A 365 -2.55 10.33 2.92
C THR A 365 -3.73 10.84 2.09
N LYS A 366 -3.46 11.59 1.02
CA LYS A 366 -4.48 12.18 0.13
C LYS A 366 -4.03 12.14 -1.32
N LEU A 367 -4.98 12.03 -2.24
CA LEU A 367 -4.72 11.95 -3.67
C LEU A 367 -3.88 13.14 -4.21
N GLU A 368 -4.19 14.35 -3.76
CA GLU A 368 -3.52 15.61 -4.17
C GLU A 368 -2.02 15.68 -3.80
N HIS A 369 -1.55 14.84 -2.86
CA HIS A 369 -0.13 14.75 -2.56
C HIS A 369 0.67 14.09 -3.69
N PHE A 370 0.02 13.28 -4.53
CA PHE A 370 0.66 12.46 -5.55
C PHE A 370 0.64 13.11 -6.93
N THR A 371 1.50 14.12 -7.11
CA THR A 371 1.79 14.73 -8.41
C THR A 371 3.19 14.36 -8.89
N ARG A 372 3.45 14.49 -10.20
CA ARG A 372 4.80 14.23 -10.75
C ARG A 372 5.84 15.18 -10.15
N GLU A 373 5.47 16.43 -9.94
CA GLU A 373 6.30 17.49 -9.35
C GLU A 373 6.65 17.17 -7.89
N ASN A 374 5.65 16.76 -7.09
CA ASN A 374 5.90 16.29 -5.73
C ASN A 374 6.78 15.05 -5.71
N GLY A 375 6.59 14.11 -6.63
CA GLY A 375 7.45 12.95 -6.78
C GLY A 375 8.91 13.33 -7.04
N ALA A 376 9.15 14.26 -7.96
CA ALA A 376 10.49 14.78 -8.24
C ALA A 376 11.13 15.47 -7.02
N ARG A 377 10.35 16.26 -6.29
CA ARG A 377 10.80 16.93 -5.05
C ARG A 377 11.15 15.91 -3.96
N HIS A 378 10.26 14.95 -3.70
CA HIS A 378 10.45 13.89 -2.71
C HIS A 378 11.68 13.03 -3.05
N GLY A 379 11.89 12.69 -4.33
CA GLY A 379 13.09 11.97 -4.76
C GLY A 379 14.39 12.71 -4.42
N ASN A 380 14.44 14.02 -4.66
CA ASN A 380 15.60 14.84 -4.29
C ASN A 380 15.81 14.94 -2.78
N GLN A 381 14.73 15.20 -2.02
CA GLN A 381 14.80 15.29 -0.56
C GLN A 381 15.23 13.97 0.08
N ALA A 382 14.70 12.84 -0.42
CA ALA A 382 15.08 11.51 0.04
C ALA A 382 16.57 11.23 -0.21
N ARG A 383 17.09 11.57 -1.40
CA ARG A 383 18.53 11.48 -1.69
C ARG A 383 19.34 12.31 -0.70
N GLN A 384 19.00 13.59 -0.54
CA GLN A 384 19.72 14.51 0.34
C GLN A 384 19.74 14.00 1.78
N ALA A 385 18.57 13.59 2.30
CA ALA A 385 18.46 13.04 3.65
C ALA A 385 19.26 11.75 3.83
N ALA A 386 19.23 10.84 2.86
CA ALA A 386 20.00 9.59 2.92
C ALA A 386 21.52 9.85 2.87
N GLN A 387 21.97 10.78 2.02
CA GLN A 387 23.37 11.17 1.91
C GLN A 387 23.86 11.86 3.20
N ARG A 388 23.07 12.78 3.76
CA ARG A 388 23.34 13.38 5.08
C ARG A 388 23.56 12.28 6.10
N LEU A 389 22.65 11.32 6.20
CA LEU A 389 22.71 10.23 7.18
C LEU A 389 23.82 9.20 6.90
N GLY A 390 24.62 9.38 5.84
CA GLY A 390 25.67 8.44 5.45
C GLY A 390 25.14 7.08 4.99
N ILE A 391 23.88 7.00 4.56
CA ILE A 391 23.27 5.74 4.12
C ILE A 391 23.84 5.40 2.74
N PRO A 392 24.47 4.22 2.54
CA PRO A 392 24.95 3.82 1.22
C PRO A 392 23.79 3.59 0.24
N GLY A 393 24.10 3.52 -1.06
CA GLY A 393 23.10 3.22 -2.10
C GLY A 393 22.28 1.97 -1.74
N THR A 394 20.97 2.16 -1.60
CA THR A 394 20.00 1.15 -1.18
C THR A 394 18.60 1.50 -1.70
N TYR A 395 17.60 0.67 -1.43
CA TYR A 395 16.20 1.03 -1.66
C TYR A 395 15.69 1.98 -0.59
N ILE A 396 15.06 3.08 -1.01
CA ILE A 396 14.29 3.98 -0.14
C ILE A 396 12.81 3.75 -0.42
N TYR A 397 12.03 3.43 0.61
CA TYR A 397 10.62 3.10 0.47
C TYR A 397 9.75 4.35 0.57
N PHE A 398 9.19 4.79 -0.55
CA PHE A 398 8.29 5.94 -0.63
C PHE A 398 6.86 5.53 -0.33
N ALA A 399 6.23 6.18 0.64
CA ALA A 399 4.90 5.81 1.10
C ALA A 399 3.76 6.36 0.22
N VAL A 400 2.81 5.48 -0.09
CA VAL A 400 1.45 5.75 -0.55
C VAL A 400 0.50 5.21 0.52
N ASP A 401 0.27 6.03 1.53
CA ASP A 401 -0.53 5.68 2.70
C ASP A 401 -2.00 6.11 2.50
N PHE A 402 -2.58 5.64 1.40
CA PHE A 402 -3.89 6.07 0.90
C PHE A 402 -4.55 4.95 0.08
N ASP A 403 -5.85 4.72 0.30
CA ASP A 403 -6.63 3.74 -0.49
C ASP A 403 -6.99 4.30 -1.86
N ALA A 404 -6.02 4.29 -2.79
CA ALA A 404 -6.25 4.69 -4.16
C ALA A 404 -6.99 3.62 -4.95
N THR A 405 -8.07 4.02 -5.62
CA THR A 405 -8.73 3.20 -6.64
C THR A 405 -7.82 2.99 -7.85
N ASP A 406 -8.09 1.96 -8.66
CA ASP A 406 -7.28 1.67 -9.83
C ASP A 406 -7.16 2.85 -10.84
N PRO A 407 -8.24 3.62 -11.14
CA PRO A 407 -8.11 4.84 -11.94
C PRO A 407 -7.24 5.94 -11.30
N GLN A 408 -7.28 6.08 -9.97
CA GLN A 408 -6.45 7.04 -9.24
C GLN A 408 -4.97 6.64 -9.26
N VAL A 409 -4.67 5.34 -9.17
CA VAL A 409 -3.30 4.82 -9.36
C VAL A 409 -2.78 5.20 -10.74
N THR A 410 -3.59 5.04 -11.78
CA THR A 410 -3.22 5.40 -13.16
C THR A 410 -2.93 6.89 -13.31
N SER A 411 -3.82 7.73 -12.77
CA SER A 411 -3.81 9.17 -13.03
C SER A 411 -2.86 9.96 -12.12
N HIS A 412 -2.54 9.47 -10.92
CA HIS A 412 -1.79 10.23 -9.91
C HIS A 412 -0.55 9.47 -9.41
N ILE A 413 -0.71 8.23 -8.95
CA ILE A 413 0.39 7.49 -8.30
C ILE A 413 1.48 7.09 -9.30
N LEU A 414 1.12 6.64 -10.51
CA LEU A 414 2.09 6.34 -11.57
C LEU A 414 2.93 7.57 -11.96
N PRO A 415 2.33 8.75 -12.29
CA PRO A 415 3.09 9.97 -12.54
C PRO A 415 3.97 10.42 -11.36
N TYR A 416 3.49 10.28 -10.12
CA TYR A 416 4.28 10.57 -8.93
C TYR A 416 5.55 9.71 -8.87
N PHE A 417 5.44 8.39 -9.01
CA PHE A 417 6.60 7.49 -8.98
C PHE A 417 7.53 7.65 -10.19
N GLN A 418 7.00 8.06 -11.35
CA GLN A 418 7.82 8.47 -12.48
C GLN A 418 8.71 9.67 -12.11
N GLY A 419 8.15 10.67 -11.39
CA GLY A 419 8.90 11.81 -10.84
C GLY A 419 9.96 11.38 -9.82
N VAL A 420 9.59 10.51 -8.87
CA VAL A 420 10.53 9.97 -7.85
C VAL A 420 11.71 9.27 -8.52
N ARG A 421 11.45 8.34 -9.45
CA ARG A 421 12.51 7.60 -10.16
C ARG A 421 13.43 8.54 -10.95
N GLY A 422 12.86 9.55 -11.60
CA GLY A 422 13.63 10.52 -12.40
C GLY A 422 14.57 11.40 -11.57
N SER A 423 14.24 11.66 -10.29
CA SER A 423 14.98 12.63 -9.47
C SER A 423 15.84 12.01 -8.36
N LEU A 424 15.60 10.74 -7.97
CA LEU A 424 16.27 10.11 -6.83
C LEU A 424 17.80 10.07 -7.00
N GLY A 425 18.32 9.35 -7.99
CA GLY A 425 19.77 9.28 -8.27
C GLY A 425 20.65 8.86 -7.07
N GLY A 426 21.94 9.20 -7.11
CA GLY A 426 22.87 9.01 -5.97
C GLY A 426 23.17 7.55 -5.59
N GLY A 427 22.88 6.59 -6.47
CA GLY A 427 23.04 5.16 -6.19
C GLY A 427 21.86 4.54 -5.41
N TYR A 428 20.84 5.32 -5.05
CA TYR A 428 19.63 4.82 -4.41
C TYR A 428 18.63 4.30 -5.44
N LYS A 429 17.81 3.35 -5.01
CA LYS A 429 16.74 2.73 -5.79
C LYS A 429 15.40 3.05 -5.16
N VAL A 430 14.35 3.05 -5.99
CA VAL A 430 12.99 3.34 -5.54
C VAL A 430 12.33 2.07 -5.01
N GLY A 431 12.04 2.07 -3.71
CA GLY A 431 11.09 1.15 -3.08
C GLY A 431 9.73 1.85 -2.90
N ILE A 432 8.68 1.07 -2.75
CA ILE A 432 7.31 1.58 -2.52
C ILE A 432 6.74 0.99 -1.24
N TYR A 433 6.15 1.83 -0.39
CA TYR A 433 5.23 1.38 0.65
C TYR A 433 3.79 1.65 0.22
N ALA A 434 2.97 0.61 0.03
CA ALA A 434 1.57 0.74 -0.38
C ALA A 434 0.79 -0.58 -0.25
N SER A 435 -0.52 -0.54 -0.55
CA SER A 435 -1.33 -1.76 -0.72
C SER A 435 -0.81 -2.65 -1.85
N ARG A 436 -1.15 -3.95 -1.81
CA ARG A 436 -0.65 -4.97 -2.75
C ARG A 436 -0.81 -4.56 -4.22
N ASN A 437 -2.01 -4.14 -4.63
CA ASN A 437 -2.27 -3.73 -6.01
C ASN A 437 -1.40 -2.53 -6.43
N ILE A 438 -1.30 -1.50 -5.59
CA ILE A 438 -0.50 -0.30 -5.90
C ILE A 438 0.96 -0.69 -6.06
N CYS A 439 1.52 -1.48 -5.12
CA CYS A 439 2.87 -2.01 -5.22
C CYS A 439 3.10 -2.73 -6.56
N SER A 440 2.26 -3.71 -6.89
CA SER A 440 2.37 -4.46 -8.15
C SER A 440 2.30 -3.57 -9.38
N ARG A 441 1.45 -2.55 -9.40
CA ARG A 441 1.30 -1.66 -10.56
C ARG A 441 2.49 -0.74 -10.75
N ILE A 442 3.03 -0.15 -9.68
CA ILE A 442 4.18 0.74 -9.76
C ILE A 442 5.46 -0.03 -10.13
N ILE A 443 5.62 -1.24 -9.58
CA ILE A 443 6.74 -2.13 -9.91
C ILE A 443 6.61 -2.63 -11.36
N GLY A 444 5.42 -3.07 -11.77
CA GLY A 444 5.16 -3.51 -13.15
C GLY A 444 5.38 -2.41 -14.20
N ALA A 445 5.19 -1.14 -13.85
CA ALA A 445 5.53 0.00 -14.69
C ALA A 445 7.03 0.36 -14.70
N GLY A 446 7.85 -0.33 -13.89
CA GLY A 446 9.29 -0.10 -13.78
C GLY A 446 9.66 1.16 -12.99
N TYR A 447 8.76 1.70 -12.17
CA TYR A 447 9.05 2.90 -11.37
C TYR A 447 9.49 2.61 -9.93
N ALA A 448 9.35 1.37 -9.47
CA ALA A 448 9.94 0.85 -8.23
C ALA A 448 10.46 -0.57 -8.45
N GLY A 449 11.35 -1.05 -7.56
CA GLY A 449 11.95 -2.40 -7.67
C GLY A 449 11.83 -3.25 -6.40
N SER A 450 11.24 -2.73 -5.33
CA SER A 450 11.07 -3.44 -4.05
C SER A 450 9.82 -2.94 -3.35
N ALA A 451 9.02 -3.86 -2.79
CA ALA A 451 7.77 -3.52 -2.11
C ALA A 451 7.88 -3.64 -0.59
N PHE A 452 7.35 -2.65 0.11
CA PHE A 452 7.01 -2.68 1.53
C PHE A 452 5.48 -2.66 1.62
N VAL A 453 4.86 -3.82 1.82
CA VAL A 453 3.42 -3.97 1.65
C VAL A 453 2.68 -3.53 2.91
N SER A 454 1.60 -2.75 2.76
CA SER A 454 0.77 -2.28 3.87
C SER A 454 -0.39 -3.24 4.17
N ASP A 455 -0.12 -4.52 4.46
CA ASP A 455 -1.16 -5.55 4.59
C ASP A 455 -2.04 -5.40 5.83
N MET A 456 -1.57 -4.70 6.87
CA MET A 456 -2.38 -4.36 8.05
C MET A 456 -3.60 -3.51 7.73
N SER A 457 -3.56 -2.74 6.64
CA SER A 457 -4.67 -1.92 6.14
C SER A 457 -5.71 -2.81 5.42
N THR A 458 -6.40 -3.66 6.16
CA THR A 458 -7.35 -4.66 5.62
C THR A 458 -8.57 -4.04 4.94
N GLY A 459 -8.84 -2.75 5.17
CA GLY A 459 -9.91 -2.01 4.51
C GLY A 459 -9.55 -1.49 3.11
N PHE A 460 -8.25 -1.41 2.78
CA PHE A 460 -7.80 -0.83 1.51
C PHE A 460 -8.21 -1.73 0.35
N SER A 461 -8.84 -1.13 -0.66
CA SER A 461 -9.27 -1.81 -1.88
C SER A 461 -8.15 -2.60 -2.55
N GLY A 462 -6.92 -2.07 -2.56
CA GLY A 462 -5.74 -2.71 -3.13
C GLY A 462 -5.21 -3.92 -2.35
N ASN A 463 -5.75 -4.22 -1.17
CA ASN A 463 -5.41 -5.41 -0.37
C ASN A 463 -6.49 -6.51 -0.44
N LEU A 464 -7.68 -6.20 -0.96
CA LEU A 464 -8.82 -7.10 -0.97
C LEU A 464 -8.84 -7.95 -2.24
N GLY A 465 -8.23 -9.15 -2.14
CA GLY A 465 -8.19 -10.12 -3.23
C GLY A 465 -6.96 -9.99 -4.15
N PHE A 466 -5.99 -9.14 -3.83
CA PHE A 466 -4.73 -9.09 -4.56
C PHE A 466 -3.69 -10.03 -3.91
N PRO A 467 -2.95 -10.85 -4.69
CA PRO A 467 -1.83 -11.60 -4.17
C PRO A 467 -0.72 -10.63 -3.73
N ILE A 468 0.13 -11.04 -2.78
CA ILE A 468 1.30 -10.25 -2.41
C ILE A 468 2.21 -10.08 -3.65
N PRO A 469 2.74 -8.87 -3.94
CA PRO A 469 3.62 -8.63 -5.08
C PRO A 469 4.81 -9.58 -5.07
N ARG A 470 5.28 -10.05 -6.23
CA ARG A 470 6.44 -10.95 -6.29
C ARG A 470 7.68 -10.30 -5.68
N GLU A 471 7.84 -8.99 -5.84
CA GLU A 471 9.00 -8.21 -5.39
C GLU A 471 8.85 -7.67 -3.94
N TRP A 472 7.91 -8.21 -3.16
CA TRP A 472 7.76 -7.83 -1.76
C TRP A 472 9.02 -8.16 -0.96
N ASN A 473 9.52 -7.19 -0.21
CA ASN A 473 10.68 -7.33 0.67
C ASN A 473 10.29 -7.18 2.14
N TYR A 474 9.37 -6.25 2.41
CA TYR A 474 8.80 -6.02 3.72
C TYR A 474 7.28 -6.12 3.63
N ASP A 475 6.63 -6.58 4.69
CA ASP A 475 5.18 -6.68 4.77
C ASP A 475 4.71 -6.31 6.19
N GLN A 476 4.07 -5.15 6.32
CA GLN A 476 3.55 -4.60 7.58
C GLN A 476 2.17 -5.21 7.87
N PHE A 477 2.02 -5.90 8.99
CA PHE A 477 0.81 -6.70 9.23
C PHE A 477 0.14 -6.48 10.59
N THR A 478 0.78 -5.78 11.53
CA THR A 478 0.19 -5.50 12.85
C THR A 478 0.84 -4.28 13.47
N GLU A 479 0.02 -3.33 13.91
CA GLU A 479 0.44 -2.21 14.77
C GLU A 479 0.20 -2.58 16.24
N ILE A 480 1.17 -2.26 17.10
CA ILE A 480 1.10 -2.44 18.54
C ILE A 480 1.32 -1.09 19.19
N SER A 481 0.29 -0.57 19.84
CA SER A 481 0.39 0.65 20.63
C SER A 481 1.14 0.39 21.94
N ASN A 482 1.93 1.37 22.38
CA ASN A 482 2.70 1.32 23.64
C ASN A 482 3.42 -0.02 23.83
N TYR A 483 4.30 -0.37 22.89
CA TYR A 483 4.98 -1.65 22.79
C TYR A 483 5.57 -2.08 24.13
N LYS A 484 4.96 -3.12 24.72
CA LYS A 484 5.30 -3.69 26.03
C LYS A 484 5.36 -2.67 27.20
N GLY A 485 4.64 -1.56 27.09
CA GLY A 485 4.61 -0.52 28.14
C GLY A 485 5.77 0.48 28.09
N HIS A 486 6.60 0.47 27.03
CA HIS A 486 7.80 1.32 26.93
C HIS A 486 7.59 2.64 26.18
N GLY A 487 6.34 3.08 25.99
CA GLY A 487 6.01 4.41 25.48
C GLY A 487 6.37 4.65 24.02
N PHE A 488 6.36 3.61 23.17
CA PHE A 488 6.49 3.74 21.73
C PHE A 488 5.60 2.74 21.00
N ASP A 489 4.99 3.17 19.91
CA ASP A 489 4.21 2.28 19.05
C ASP A 489 5.17 1.56 18.08
N LEU A 490 4.84 0.31 17.75
CA LEU A 490 5.67 -0.55 16.92
C LEU A 490 4.82 -1.31 15.92
N ASP A 491 5.21 -1.25 14.66
CA ASP A 491 4.62 -2.05 13.60
C ASP A 491 5.45 -3.32 13.39
N ARG A 492 4.79 -4.48 13.37
CA ARG A 492 5.38 -5.79 13.06
C ARG A 492 5.49 -5.94 11.55
N VAL A 493 6.69 -6.29 11.09
CA VAL A 493 7.02 -6.37 9.65
C VAL A 493 7.68 -7.72 9.33
N ALA A 494 7.09 -8.47 8.39
CA ALA A 494 7.74 -9.66 7.84
C ALA A 494 8.80 -9.24 6.82
N TYR A 495 9.87 -10.03 6.68
CA TYR A 495 11.00 -9.73 5.80
C TYR A 495 11.30 -10.92 4.89
N SER A 496 11.23 -10.73 3.57
CA SER A 496 11.37 -11.82 2.59
C SER A 496 12.80 -12.17 2.20
N GLY A 497 13.79 -11.36 2.59
CA GLY A 497 15.19 -11.62 2.23
C GLY A 497 15.60 -11.13 0.85
N ARG A 498 14.69 -10.58 0.03
CA ARG A 498 14.98 -10.25 -1.38
C ARG A 498 15.95 -9.11 -1.57
N THR A 499 15.90 -8.11 -0.69
CA THR A 499 16.79 -6.97 -0.68
C THR A 499 17.41 -6.85 0.71
N VAL A 500 18.74 -6.85 0.75
CA VAL A 500 19.50 -6.78 1.99
C VAL A 500 19.21 -5.46 2.71
N PRO A 501 18.85 -5.47 4.00
CA PRO A 501 18.76 -4.25 4.81
C PRO A 501 20.15 -3.63 4.97
N VAL A 502 20.18 -2.35 5.30
CA VAL A 502 21.41 -1.59 5.52
C VAL A 502 22.04 -2.00 6.84
N ASP A 503 23.29 -2.45 6.80
CA ASP A 503 24.08 -2.92 7.94
C ASP A 503 25.29 -2.02 8.23
N ARG A 504 25.45 -0.95 7.46
CA ARG A 504 26.52 0.03 7.60
C ARG A 504 26.04 1.41 7.21
N VAL A 505 26.54 2.41 7.91
CA VAL A 505 26.59 3.78 7.43
C VAL A 505 28.00 4.03 6.93
N ALA A 506 28.14 4.80 5.85
CA ALA A 506 29.44 5.24 5.39
C ALA A 506 30.18 5.87 6.58
N PRO A 507 31.40 5.40 6.89
CA PRO A 507 32.26 6.16 7.77
C PRO A 507 32.48 7.50 7.08
N SER A 508 31.99 8.59 7.65
CA SER A 508 32.56 9.89 7.33
C SER A 508 33.95 9.88 7.95
N THR A 509 34.97 9.37 7.24
CA THR A 509 36.34 9.75 7.55
C THR A 509 36.56 11.19 7.15
N ALA A 510 35.82 12.12 7.77
CA ALA A 510 36.44 13.38 8.13
C ALA A 510 37.51 12.98 9.15
N GLY A 511 38.76 12.83 8.74
CA GLY A 511 39.74 12.12 9.57
C GLY A 511 40.96 11.66 8.78
N GLY A 512 40.78 11.45 7.47
CA GLY A 512 41.89 11.68 6.56
C GLY A 512 42.26 13.16 6.59
N THR A 513 43.54 13.45 6.43
CA THR A 513 44.04 14.81 6.12
C THR A 513 43.49 15.34 4.79
N THR A 514 42.77 14.51 4.04
CA THR A 514 42.05 14.82 2.82
C THR A 514 40.61 15.26 3.11
N VAL A 515 40.23 16.43 2.58
CA VAL A 515 38.84 16.89 2.55
C VAL A 515 38.00 15.86 1.80
N ASP A 516 36.86 15.44 2.35
CA ASP A 516 35.93 14.56 1.62
C ASP A 516 35.26 15.35 0.49
N THR A 517 35.80 15.21 -0.71
CA THR A 517 35.31 15.89 -1.91
C THR A 517 34.04 15.27 -2.49
N ARG A 518 33.55 14.15 -1.92
CA ARG A 518 32.31 13.50 -2.37
C ARG A 518 31.04 14.21 -1.89
N ILE A 519 31.15 15.01 -0.82
CA ILE A 519 30.04 15.80 -0.28
C ILE A 519 30.24 17.27 -0.69
N GLU A 520 29.36 17.78 -1.55
CA GLU A 520 29.35 19.20 -1.91
C GLU A 520 28.71 20.03 -0.78
N TYR A 521 29.46 20.30 0.29
CA TYR A 521 28.98 21.04 1.47
C TYR A 521 28.32 22.39 1.13
N LYS A 522 28.73 23.05 0.05
CA LYS A 522 28.15 24.32 -0.40
C LYS A 522 26.71 24.21 -0.92
N LYS A 523 26.25 23.00 -1.27
CA LYS A 523 24.90 22.74 -1.77
C LYS A 523 24.01 22.07 -0.72
N LEU A 524 24.55 21.80 0.47
CA LEU A 524 23.77 21.27 1.56
C LEU A 524 22.89 22.37 2.18
N PRO A 525 21.63 22.06 2.53
CA PRO A 525 20.84 22.96 3.35
C PRO A 525 21.51 23.15 4.73
N PRO A 526 21.32 24.30 5.40
CA PRO A 526 22.00 24.63 6.65
C PRO A 526 21.92 23.55 7.74
N ILE A 527 20.79 22.85 7.84
CA ILE A 527 20.59 21.79 8.83
C ILE A 527 21.49 20.56 8.60
N ASP A 528 21.76 20.23 7.33
CA ASP A 528 22.64 19.12 6.97
C ASP A 528 24.10 19.49 7.27
N LEU A 529 24.46 20.76 7.06
CA LEU A 529 25.75 21.34 7.45
C LEU A 529 25.96 21.27 8.97
N ILE A 530 24.95 21.67 9.75
CA ILE A 530 24.99 21.59 11.23
C ILE A 530 25.18 20.14 11.67
N TRP A 531 24.42 19.20 11.10
CA TRP A 531 24.57 17.78 11.41
C TRP A 531 25.99 17.27 11.13
N HIS A 532 26.59 17.64 9.99
CA HIS A 532 27.98 17.26 9.68
C HIS A 532 28.98 17.88 10.66
N LEU A 533 28.76 19.11 11.11
CA LEU A 533 29.60 19.78 12.12
C LEU A 533 29.50 19.09 13.48
N GLU A 534 28.28 18.80 13.94
CA GLU A 534 28.02 18.11 15.20
C GLU A 534 28.63 16.71 15.20
N LYS A 535 28.42 15.94 14.13
CA LYS A 535 29.01 14.61 13.99
C LYS A 535 30.54 14.66 14.01
N ARG A 536 31.14 15.60 13.28
CA ARG A 536 32.59 15.80 13.29
C ARG A 536 33.11 16.15 14.68
N PHE A 537 32.36 16.96 15.41
CA PHE A 537 32.70 17.32 16.77
C PHE A 537 32.70 16.10 17.70
N GLU A 538 31.66 15.27 17.64
CA GLU A 538 31.56 14.05 18.46
C GLU A 538 32.67 13.03 18.16
N GLU A 539 33.04 12.87 16.89
CA GLU A 539 34.16 12.01 16.50
C GLU A 539 35.48 12.48 17.11
N LEU A 540 35.75 13.79 17.07
CA LEU A 540 36.95 14.37 17.67
C LEU A 540 36.92 14.30 19.20
N ARG A 541 35.74 14.44 19.83
CA ARG A 541 35.56 14.27 21.27
C ARG A 541 35.86 12.83 21.71
N ALA A 542 35.41 11.84 20.94
CA ALA A 542 35.73 10.43 21.19
C ALA A 542 37.25 10.14 21.14
N GLY A 543 38.00 10.93 20.37
CA GLY A 543 39.46 10.91 20.34
C GLY A 543 40.17 11.80 21.38
N ASN A 544 39.46 12.38 22.35
CA ASN A 544 39.97 13.39 23.30
C ASN A 544 40.63 14.62 22.63
N LYS A 545 40.28 14.94 21.38
CA LYS A 545 40.88 16.06 20.63
C LYS A 545 40.16 17.39 20.86
N VAL A 546 38.87 17.37 21.19
CA VAL A 546 38.02 18.56 21.41
C VAL A 546 37.00 18.29 22.52
N GLY A 547 36.31 19.33 22.98
CA GLY A 547 35.12 19.20 23.82
C GLY A 547 35.36 19.04 25.30
N LYS A 548 36.54 19.43 25.79
CA LYS A 548 36.84 19.60 27.21
C LYS A 548 37.39 21.01 27.48
N ASP A 549 36.87 21.67 28.51
CA ASP A 549 37.38 22.95 29.02
C ASP A 549 38.06 22.74 30.37
N TYR A 550 39.21 23.39 30.58
CA TYR A 550 39.87 23.41 31.87
C TYR A 550 39.33 24.54 32.74
N ILE A 551 38.77 24.19 33.89
CA ILE A 551 38.30 25.13 34.91
C ILE A 551 39.33 25.18 36.04
N PRO A 552 40.06 26.30 36.22
CA PRO A 552 40.98 26.47 37.35
C PRO A 552 40.22 26.49 38.70
N SER A 553 40.83 25.93 39.74
CA SER A 553 40.36 26.00 41.13
C SER A 553 41.53 26.37 42.06
N PRO A 554 41.44 27.49 42.81
CA PRO A 554 42.49 27.87 43.77
C PRO A 554 42.58 26.90 44.96
N PRO A 555 43.78 26.71 45.57
CA PRO A 555 45.08 27.22 45.17
C PRO A 555 45.85 26.14 44.37
N GLY A 556 45.82 26.22 43.03
CA GLY A 556 46.71 25.45 42.15
C GLY A 556 46.15 24.18 41.49
N GLY A 557 44.84 23.91 41.60
CA GLY A 557 44.17 22.80 40.92
C GLY A 557 43.29 23.25 39.74
N GLY A 558 42.68 22.28 39.07
CA GLY A 558 41.61 22.53 38.10
C GLY A 558 41.08 21.24 37.50
N ARG A 559 39.86 21.28 36.99
CA ARG A 559 39.17 20.12 36.40
C ARG A 559 38.88 20.34 34.94
N TRP A 560 39.00 19.29 34.14
CA TRP A 560 38.48 19.26 32.78
C TRP A 560 37.00 18.91 32.81
N VAL A 561 36.17 19.75 32.21
CA VAL A 561 34.73 19.49 32.07
C VAL A 561 34.39 19.29 30.61
N ASP A 562 33.51 18.34 30.33
CA ASP A 562 32.98 18.17 28.97
C ASP A 562 32.10 19.37 28.61
N VAL A 563 32.37 19.94 27.44
CA VAL A 563 31.66 21.12 26.93
C VAL A 563 30.60 20.64 25.95
N ALA A 564 29.36 21.07 26.12
CA ALA A 564 28.26 20.69 25.24
C ALA A 564 28.54 21.06 23.76
N THR A 565 28.15 20.17 22.85
CA THR A 565 28.50 20.24 21.41
C THR A 565 28.04 21.54 20.77
N TRP A 566 26.82 21.97 21.06
CA TRP A 566 26.27 23.24 20.57
C TRP A 566 27.12 24.45 20.98
N ARG A 567 27.66 24.46 22.21
CA ARG A 567 28.49 25.57 22.73
C ARG A 567 29.83 25.64 22.00
N CYS A 568 30.40 24.49 21.70
CA CYS A 568 31.61 24.41 20.90
C CYS A 568 31.35 24.86 19.46
N VAL A 569 30.27 24.41 18.83
CA VAL A 569 29.89 24.80 17.46
C VAL A 569 29.65 26.31 17.38
N LEU A 570 28.95 26.90 18.35
CA LEU A 570 28.77 28.36 18.44
C LEU A 570 30.11 29.09 18.61
N ASN A 571 31.01 28.59 19.46
CA ASN A 571 32.36 29.15 19.59
C ASN A 571 33.16 29.09 18.27
N TYR A 572 33.04 28.00 17.52
CA TYR A 572 33.67 27.86 16.20
C TYR A 572 33.12 28.90 15.21
N LEU A 573 31.79 29.01 15.11
CA LEU A 573 31.12 29.97 14.23
C LEU A 573 31.43 31.41 14.62
N ALA A 574 31.45 31.72 15.93
CA ALA A 574 31.79 33.03 16.45
C ALA A 574 33.25 33.42 16.16
N LYS A 575 34.21 32.50 16.30
CA LYS A 575 35.62 32.76 15.95
C LYS A 575 35.81 32.99 14.45
N ALA A 576 35.07 32.27 13.61
CA ALA A 576 35.09 32.48 12.16
C ALA A 576 34.47 33.84 11.77
N TYR A 577 33.37 34.22 12.41
CA TYR A 577 32.69 35.50 12.24
C TYR A 577 33.58 36.68 12.67
N LEU A 578 34.13 36.64 13.90
CA LEU A 578 34.95 37.72 14.47
C LEU A 578 36.28 37.94 13.72
N ARG A 579 36.84 36.90 13.09
CA ARG A 579 38.02 37.07 12.22
C ARG A 579 37.71 37.73 10.88
N CYS A 580 36.47 37.67 10.40
CA CYS A 580 36.10 38.34 9.14
C CYS A 580 35.96 39.86 9.31
N GLU A 581 35.59 40.34 10.51
CA GLU A 581 35.48 41.78 10.80
C GLU A 581 36.84 42.47 11.01
N MET A 582 37.85 41.78 11.53
CA MET A 582 39.17 42.41 11.77
C MET A 582 40.02 42.62 10.50
N VAL A 583 39.66 42.02 9.36
CA VAL A 583 40.52 42.02 8.15
C VAL A 583 40.05 43.01 7.08
N ASN A 584 38.78 43.44 7.09
CA ASN A 584 38.25 44.37 6.09
C ASN A 584 37.57 45.56 6.77
N GLY A 585 38.31 46.66 6.93
CA GLY A 585 37.71 47.96 7.17
C GLY A 585 36.68 48.28 6.08
N GLY A 586 35.40 48.30 6.45
CA GLY A 586 34.30 48.86 5.67
C GLY A 586 34.10 48.29 4.26
N GLY A 587 33.52 47.09 4.15
CA GLY A 587 33.01 46.61 2.86
C GLY A 587 32.23 45.30 2.95
N LYS A 588 30.99 45.31 2.47
CA LYS A 588 30.06 44.15 2.42
C LYS A 588 30.76 42.92 1.81
N LEU A 589 30.86 41.81 2.55
CA LEU A 589 31.23 40.52 1.95
C LEU A 589 30.68 39.30 2.70
N SER A 590 30.47 38.25 1.90
CA SER A 590 29.86 36.98 2.25
C SER A 590 30.79 36.08 3.08
N ILE A 591 30.16 35.32 3.99
CA ILE A 591 30.78 34.46 5.04
C ILE A 591 31.66 33.31 4.48
N TRP A 592 31.76 33.15 3.15
CA TRP A 592 32.36 31.97 2.51
C TRP A 592 33.66 32.26 1.70
N GLY A 593 34.23 33.46 1.80
CA GLY A 593 35.38 33.90 0.99
C GLY A 593 36.78 33.76 1.63
N CYS A 594 36.91 33.59 2.94
CA CYS A 594 38.20 33.68 3.64
C CYS A 594 38.99 32.36 3.68
N CYS A 595 39.43 31.87 2.52
CA CYS A 595 40.42 30.77 2.42
C CYS A 595 41.46 31.06 1.32
N LYS A 596 42.23 32.14 1.47
CA LYS A 596 43.52 32.31 0.77
C LYS A 596 44.48 33.13 1.63
N PHE A 597 45.42 32.47 2.32
CA PHE A 597 46.89 32.62 2.17
C PHE A 597 47.66 32.07 3.39
N GLY A 598 48.73 31.30 3.12
CA GLY A 598 49.78 30.92 4.07
C GLY A 598 50.00 29.42 4.31
N GLU A 599 50.53 28.69 3.31
CA GLU A 599 51.22 27.35 3.30
C GLU A 599 50.85 26.20 4.27
N ARG A 600 49.77 26.27 5.06
CA ARG A 600 49.15 25.11 5.72
C ARG A 600 47.63 25.21 5.63
N PRO A 601 46.93 24.15 5.20
CA PRO A 601 45.47 24.13 5.28
C PRO A 601 45.03 24.23 6.75
N CYS A 602 44.17 25.21 7.06
CA CYS A 602 43.63 25.40 8.41
C CYS A 602 42.89 24.13 8.85
N ARG A 603 43.27 23.55 10.00
CA ARG A 603 42.67 22.31 10.50
C ARG A 603 41.46 22.65 11.35
N PHE A 604 40.43 21.80 11.28
CA PHE A 604 39.24 21.90 12.14
C PHE A 604 39.61 21.92 13.64
N GLU A 605 40.68 21.23 14.02
CA GLU A 605 41.24 21.14 15.36
C GLU A 605 41.78 22.48 15.90
N ASP A 606 42.22 23.38 15.01
CA ASP A 606 42.81 24.68 15.39
C ASP A 606 41.77 25.65 15.99
N TYR A 607 40.49 25.46 15.67
CA TYR A 607 39.40 26.36 16.05
C TYR A 607 38.72 26.00 17.38
N PHE A 608 38.86 24.74 17.83
CA PHE A 608 38.26 24.25 19.09
C PHE A 608 39.22 24.26 20.27
N SER A 609 40.50 24.59 20.06
CA SER A 609 41.40 25.03 21.12
C SER A 609 40.94 26.41 21.61
N VAL A 610 40.32 26.46 22.79
CA VAL A 610 40.05 27.72 23.49
C VAL A 610 41.22 27.95 24.46
N ARG A 611 42.29 28.60 23.99
CA ARG A 611 43.08 29.37 24.95
C ARG A 611 42.14 30.42 25.55
N PRO A 612 42.15 30.65 26.88
CA PRO A 612 41.20 31.56 27.51
C PRO A 612 41.29 32.94 26.88
N LEU A 613 40.21 33.39 26.26
CA LEU A 613 40.01 34.78 25.81
C LEU A 613 39.74 35.71 27.02
N TYR A 614 40.30 35.41 28.18
CA TYR A 614 40.09 36.14 29.44
C TYR A 614 41.01 37.35 29.61
N ARG A 615 41.63 37.86 28.53
CA ARG A 615 42.50 39.06 28.62
C ARG A 615 42.27 40.15 27.58
N SER A 616 41.22 40.09 26.75
CA SER A 616 40.97 41.18 25.78
C SER A 616 39.52 41.66 25.66
N VAL A 617 38.59 41.16 26.49
CA VAL A 617 37.19 41.67 26.52
C VAL A 617 37.03 42.86 27.48
N ALA A 618 38.11 43.31 28.13
CA ALA A 618 38.10 44.46 29.04
C ALA A 618 38.48 45.81 28.39
N ALA A 619 38.58 45.88 27.06
CA ALA A 619 38.99 47.12 26.35
C ALA A 619 38.00 47.60 25.28
N VAL A 620 36.79 47.05 25.23
CA VAL A 620 35.73 47.54 24.33
C VAL A 620 34.42 47.65 25.11
N TYR A 621 34.41 48.59 26.05
CA TYR A 621 33.21 49.30 26.48
C TYR A 621 33.58 50.79 26.43
N ASP A 622 33.20 51.41 25.31
CA ASP A 622 32.73 52.80 25.21
C ASP A 622 31.89 52.92 23.92
#